data_AF-A0A7C5XDD2-F1
#
_entry.id   AF-A0A7C5XDD2-F1
#
_cell.length_a   1.000
_cell.length_b   1.000
_cell.length_c   1.000
_cell.angle_alpha   90.00
_cell.angle_beta   90.00
_cell.angle_gamma   90.00
#
_symmetry.space_group_name_H-M   'P 1'
#
loop_
_entity.id
_entity.type
_entity.pdbx_description
1 polymer ?
#
loop_
_entity_poly.entity_id
_entity_poly.type
_entity_poly.pdbx_seq_one_letter_code
_entity_poly.pdbx_strand_id
1 'polypeptide(L)'
;MRVAMLTAMLAFIIVLVTLAVSAYTIGNLGNYVSAKVYMKDNTYYLTINMSNPLPTPIIVTVSQDNVSSSVSIAPYGYGSVDIQLISLATPINVTITIPGIANVTSTVTINES
;
A
#
# COMPACT_ATOMS: atom_id res chain seq x y z
N MET A 1 -21.19 2.79 -12.58
CA MET A 1 -19.94 2.68 -11.81
C MET A 1 -19.29 1.35 -12.16
N ARG A 2 -18.15 1.36 -12.85
CA ARG A 2 -17.37 0.14 -13.12
C ARG A 2 -16.42 -0.07 -11.93
N VAL A 3 -16.55 -1.21 -11.26
CA VAL A 3 -15.69 -1.58 -10.12
C VAL A 3 -14.55 -2.41 -10.68
N ALA A 4 -13.35 -1.83 -10.76
CA ALA A 4 -12.14 -2.58 -11.13
C ALA A 4 -11.80 -3.56 -9.99
N MET A 5 -11.70 -4.86 -10.28
CA MET A 5 -11.38 -5.89 -9.28
C MET A 5 -9.89 -5.84 -8.89
N LEU A 6 -9.62 -5.22 -7.73
CA LEU A 6 -8.31 -5.09 -7.07
C LEU A 6 -7.88 -6.31 -6.23
N THR A 7 -8.62 -7.43 -6.30
CA THR A 7 -8.59 -8.49 -5.27
C THR A 7 -7.33 -9.36 -5.25
N ALA A 8 -6.65 -9.57 -6.38
CA ALA A 8 -5.40 -10.35 -6.41
C ALA A 8 -4.15 -9.53 -6.02
N MET A 9 -4.23 -8.21 -6.15
CA MET A 9 -3.11 -7.27 -6.08
C MET A 9 -2.77 -6.87 -4.64
N LEU A 10 -3.81 -6.64 -3.82
CA LEU A 10 -3.65 -6.46 -2.38
C LEU A 10 -3.06 -7.69 -1.71
N ALA A 11 -3.50 -8.89 -2.11
CA ALA A 11 -3.08 -10.14 -1.49
C ALA A 11 -1.56 -10.37 -1.58
N PHE A 12 -0.90 -9.95 -2.67
CA PHE A 12 0.55 -10.10 -2.84
C PHE A 12 1.37 -9.12 -1.98
N ILE A 13 0.99 -7.83 -1.95
CA ILE A 13 1.58 -6.83 -1.04
C ILE A 13 1.40 -7.29 0.41
N ILE A 14 0.20 -7.79 0.73
CA ILE A 14 -0.15 -8.36 2.02
C ILE A 14 0.77 -9.54 2.38
N VAL A 15 1.01 -10.50 1.49
CA VAL A 15 1.91 -11.64 1.74
C VAL A 15 3.34 -11.20 2.02
N LEU A 16 3.83 -10.12 1.39
CA LEU A 16 5.16 -9.57 1.64
C LEU A 16 5.26 -8.77 2.95
N VAL A 17 4.23 -7.99 3.29
CA VAL A 17 4.08 -7.41 4.64
C VAL A 17 4.05 -8.54 5.66
N THR A 18 3.37 -9.65 5.35
CA THR A 18 3.34 -10.84 6.19
C THR A 18 4.72 -11.40 6.36
N LEU A 19 5.54 -11.59 5.32
CA LEU A 19 6.90 -12.10 5.47
C LEU A 19 7.78 -11.19 6.36
N ALA A 20 7.61 -9.87 6.25
CA ALA A 20 8.29 -8.89 7.10
C ALA A 20 7.78 -8.89 8.56
N VAL A 21 6.47 -9.12 8.76
CA VAL A 21 5.79 -9.11 10.08
C VAL A 21 5.75 -10.51 10.72
N SER A 22 5.85 -11.59 9.96
CA SER A 22 5.75 -12.99 10.40
C SER A 22 7.01 -13.47 11.10
N ALA A 23 8.08 -12.67 11.09
CA ALA A 23 9.14 -12.81 12.06
C ALA A 23 8.64 -12.54 13.50
N TYR A 24 7.50 -11.87 13.69
CA TYR A 24 6.97 -11.47 15.01
C TYR A 24 5.46 -11.68 15.26
N THR A 25 4.58 -11.82 14.25
CA THR A 25 3.14 -12.03 14.52
C THR A 25 2.38 -12.61 13.33
N ILE A 26 1.88 -13.84 13.46
CA ILE A 26 0.99 -14.49 12.49
C ILE A 26 -0.46 -14.11 12.84
N GLY A 27 -1.02 -13.13 12.16
CA GLY A 27 -2.40 -12.66 12.37
C GLY A 27 -3.02 -12.11 11.08
N ASN A 28 -4.34 -12.29 10.94
CA ASN A 28 -5.15 -12.09 9.74
C ASN A 28 -4.94 -10.71 9.06
N LEU A 29 -4.23 -10.68 7.92
CA LEU A 29 -3.71 -9.44 7.32
C LEU A 29 -4.72 -8.53 6.64
N GLY A 30 -5.89 -9.06 6.26
CA GLY A 30 -6.99 -8.26 5.74
C GLY A 30 -7.48 -7.18 6.72
N ASN A 31 -7.10 -7.29 8.00
CA ASN A 31 -7.42 -6.31 9.04
C ASN A 31 -6.40 -5.17 9.14
N TYR A 32 -5.20 -5.32 8.57
CA TYR A 32 -4.12 -4.35 8.75
C TYR A 32 -3.90 -3.44 7.55
N VAL A 33 -4.30 -3.85 6.34
CA VAL A 33 -4.11 -3.04 5.13
C VAL A 33 -5.35 -3.07 4.26
N SER A 34 -5.79 -1.91 3.80
CA SER A 34 -6.80 -1.81 2.75
C SER A 34 -6.36 -0.78 1.70
N ALA A 35 -6.67 -1.04 0.44
CA ALA A 35 -6.35 -0.12 -0.64
C ALA A 35 -7.55 0.03 -1.58
N LYS A 36 -7.75 1.25 -2.05
CA LYS A 36 -8.88 1.61 -2.90
C LYS A 36 -8.40 2.54 -3.99
N VAL A 37 -8.77 2.23 -5.22
CA VAL A 37 -8.68 3.16 -6.34
C VAL A 37 -10.04 3.80 -6.56
N TYR A 38 -10.08 5.11 -6.73
CA TYR A 38 -11.30 5.84 -7.06
C TYR A 38 -11.00 6.96 -8.05
N MET A 39 -12.04 7.42 -8.74
CA MET A 39 -11.96 8.53 -9.68
C MET A 39 -12.68 9.74 -9.10
N LYS A 40 -12.04 10.90 -9.15
CA LYS A 40 -12.61 12.21 -8.78
C LYS A 40 -12.16 13.22 -9.83
N ASP A 41 -13.08 14.00 -10.37
CA ASP A 41 -12.79 15.06 -11.36
C ASP A 41 -11.93 14.55 -12.54
N ASN A 42 -12.32 13.40 -13.10
CA ASN A 42 -11.64 12.71 -14.21
C ASN A 42 -10.18 12.30 -13.94
N THR A 43 -9.82 12.23 -12.66
CA THR A 43 -8.48 11.87 -12.17
C THR A 43 -8.58 10.65 -11.26
N TYR A 44 -7.68 9.69 -11.43
CA TYR A 44 -7.61 8.51 -10.56
C TYR A 44 -6.76 8.77 -9.32
N TYR A 45 -7.17 8.20 -8.20
CA TYR A 45 -6.46 8.27 -6.93
C TYR A 45 -6.37 6.86 -6.35
N LEU A 46 -5.23 6.57 -5.70
CA LEU A 46 -5.04 5.40 -4.86
C LEU A 46 -4.91 5.84 -3.41
N THR A 47 -5.76 5.28 -2.56
CA THR A 47 -5.63 5.35 -1.10
C THR A 47 -5.14 4.01 -0.58
N ILE A 48 -4.12 4.01 0.27
CA ILE A 48 -3.72 2.84 1.07
C ILE A 48 -3.85 3.22 2.54
N ASN A 49 -4.71 2.51 3.25
CA ASN A 49 -4.86 2.57 4.68
C ASN A 49 -4.11 1.41 5.33
N MET A 50 -3.40 1.67 6.42
CA MET A 50 -2.65 0.66 7.15
C MET A 50 -2.69 0.89 8.65
N SER A 51 -2.90 -0.19 9.40
CA SER A 51 -2.63 -0.28 10.83
C SER A 51 -1.26 -0.91 11.03
N ASN A 52 -0.40 -0.28 11.82
CA ASN A 52 0.92 -0.78 12.17
C ASN A 52 0.82 -1.70 13.39
N PRO A 53 1.08 -3.02 13.27
CA PRO A 53 1.05 -3.92 14.43
C PRO A 53 2.35 -3.93 15.25
N LEU A 54 3.37 -3.18 14.82
CA LEU A 54 4.72 -3.29 15.37
C LEU A 54 4.98 -2.26 16.49
N PRO A 55 5.88 -2.55 17.43
CA PRO A 55 6.41 -1.59 18.41
C PRO A 55 7.38 -0.57 17.78
N THR A 56 7.56 -0.59 16.46
CA THR A 56 8.44 0.32 15.72
C THR A 56 7.64 1.02 14.61
N PRO A 57 8.05 2.23 14.19
CA PRO A 57 7.35 2.95 13.14
C PRO A 57 7.49 2.22 11.79
N ILE A 58 6.45 2.33 10.96
CA ILE A 58 6.46 1.90 9.56
C ILE A 58 6.33 3.14 8.67
N ILE A 59 7.06 3.19 7.57
CA ILE A 59 6.89 4.19 6.53
C ILE A 59 6.35 3.49 5.29
N VAL A 60 5.22 3.96 4.79
CA VAL A 60 4.65 3.49 3.52
C VAL A 60 4.82 4.61 2.51
N THR A 61 5.50 4.31 1.41
CA THR A 61 5.69 5.22 0.28
C THR A 61 5.02 4.60 -0.94
N VAL A 62 4.23 5.39 -1.65
CA VAL A 62 3.64 5.01 -2.92
C VAL A 62 4.15 5.97 -3.98
N SER A 63 4.63 5.44 -5.10
CA SER A 63 5.09 6.25 -6.22
C SER A 63 4.63 5.68 -7.55
N GLN A 64 4.43 6.58 -8.52
CA GLN A 64 4.17 6.26 -9.90
C GLN A 64 4.87 7.31 -10.76
N ASP A 65 5.84 6.87 -11.57
CA ASP A 65 6.79 7.72 -12.28
C ASP A 65 7.37 8.84 -11.39
N ASN A 66 6.97 10.09 -11.66
CA ASN A 66 7.44 11.31 -11.00
C ASN A 66 6.50 11.81 -9.87
N VAL A 67 5.45 11.08 -9.54
CA VAL A 67 4.56 11.39 -8.41
C VAL A 67 4.83 10.40 -7.28
N SER A 68 4.97 10.91 -6.05
CA SER A 68 5.15 10.07 -4.85
C SER A 68 4.45 10.68 -3.64
N SER A 69 3.94 9.83 -2.76
CA SER A 69 3.35 10.20 -1.48
C SER A 69 3.78 9.20 -0.41
N SER A 70 3.92 9.65 0.82
CA SER A 70 4.38 8.79 1.92
C SER A 70 3.71 9.13 3.23
N VAL A 71 3.52 8.11 4.07
CA VAL A 71 3.04 8.26 5.45
C VAL A 71 3.96 7.50 6.41
N SER A 72 4.27 8.12 7.55
CA SER A 72 4.87 7.44 8.69
C SER A 72 3.77 7.07 9.68
N ILE A 73 3.72 5.80 10.04
CA ILE A 73 2.74 5.21 10.94
C ILE A 73 3.45 4.88 12.24
N ALA A 74 3.06 5.54 13.32
CA ALA A 74 3.59 5.29 14.65
C ALA A 74 3.39 3.83 15.08
N PRO A 75 4.18 3.32 16.05
CA PRO A 75 3.95 2.01 16.65
C PRO A 75 2.49 1.82 17.08
N TYR A 76 1.89 0.68 16.74
CA TYR A 76 0.48 0.39 17.04
C TYR A 76 -0.55 1.39 16.48
N GLY A 77 -0.12 2.26 15.56
CA GLY A 77 -0.92 3.34 15.00
C GLY A 77 -1.65 2.98 13.72
N TYR A 78 -2.39 3.95 13.19
CA TYR A 78 -3.08 3.87 11.90
C TYR A 78 -2.63 5.03 11.02
N GLY A 79 -2.47 4.79 9.72
CA GLY A 79 -2.15 5.82 8.74
C GLY A 79 -2.77 5.56 7.38
N SER A 80 -2.89 6.62 6.60
CA SER A 80 -3.34 6.60 5.21
C SER A 80 -2.31 7.30 4.34
N VAL A 81 -2.08 6.76 3.15
CA VAL A 81 -1.36 7.43 2.07
C VAL A 81 -2.27 7.54 0.86
N ASP A 82 -2.39 8.75 0.36
CA ASP A 82 -3.18 9.10 -0.81
C ASP A 82 -2.24 9.62 -1.91
N ILE A 83 -2.42 9.12 -3.13
CA ILE A 83 -1.65 9.53 -4.30
C ILE A 83 -2.58 9.68 -5.52
N GLN A 84 -2.36 10.75 -6.28
CA GLN A 84 -2.93 10.89 -7.62
C GLN A 84 -2.19 9.98 -8.59
N LEU A 85 -2.93 9.16 -9.33
CA LEU A 85 -2.38 8.31 -10.39
C LEU A 85 -2.33 9.10 -11.70
N ILE A 86 -1.19 9.03 -12.37
CA ILE A 86 -0.97 9.56 -13.72
C ILE A 86 -1.76 8.75 -14.73
N SER A 87 -1.75 7.42 -14.60
CA SER A 87 -2.45 6.47 -15.46
C SER A 87 -2.65 5.14 -14.75
N LEU A 88 -3.71 4.40 -15.08
CA LEU A 88 -3.91 3.05 -14.56
C LEU A 88 -2.95 2.03 -15.21
N ALA A 89 -2.48 2.32 -16.43
CA ALA A 89 -1.56 1.46 -17.17
C ALA A 89 -0.09 1.59 -16.72
N THR A 90 0.24 2.63 -15.95
CA THR A 90 1.60 2.87 -15.46
C THR A 90 1.85 2.07 -14.18
N PRO A 91 3.01 1.39 -14.04
CA PRO A 91 3.36 0.70 -12.81
C PRO A 91 3.43 1.62 -11.59
N ILE A 92 2.84 1.18 -10.48
CA ILE A 92 2.83 1.81 -9.17
C ILE A 92 3.79 1.04 -8.28
N ASN A 93 4.73 1.74 -7.66
CA ASN A 93 5.63 1.19 -6.67
C ASN A 93 5.08 1.49 -5.28
N VAL A 94 4.96 0.45 -4.45
CA VAL A 94 4.65 0.57 -3.03
C VAL A 94 5.85 0.08 -2.24
N THR A 95 6.48 0.98 -1.50
CA THR A 95 7.61 0.70 -0.64
C THR A 95 7.16 0.73 0.82
N ILE A 96 7.49 -0.32 1.57
CA ILE A 96 7.31 -0.39 3.01
C ILE A 96 8.69 -0.41 3.65
N THR A 97 8.94 0.56 4.51
CA THR A 97 10.18 0.68 5.27
C THR A 97 9.89 0.55 6.75
N ILE A 98 10.60 -0.35 7.42
CA ILE A 98 10.71 -0.41 8.87
C ILE A 98 12.14 0.05 9.19
N PRO A 99 12.32 1.28 9.70
CA PRO A 99 13.66 1.85 9.91
C PRO A 99 14.58 0.93 10.70
N GLY A 100 15.76 0.65 10.16
CA GLY A 100 16.76 -0.24 10.77
C GLY A 100 16.45 -1.74 10.66
N ILE A 101 15.34 -2.15 10.03
CA ILE A 101 14.93 -3.56 9.91
C ILE A 101 14.76 -3.97 8.46
N ALA A 102 13.90 -3.27 7.71
CA ALA A 102 13.51 -3.70 6.36
C ALA A 102 13.18 -2.52 5.46
N ASN A 103 13.42 -2.69 4.16
CA ASN A 103 12.97 -1.79 3.10
C ASN A 103 12.60 -2.66 1.89
N VAL A 104 11.31 -2.72 1.57
CA VAL A 104 10.76 -3.63 0.57
C VAL A 104 9.88 -2.86 -0.40
N THR A 105 10.16 -2.98 -1.69
CA THR A 105 9.35 -2.37 -2.76
C THR A 105 8.64 -3.45 -3.55
N SER A 106 7.35 -3.25 -3.80
CA SER A 106 6.56 -4.03 -4.75
C SER A 106 6.04 -3.14 -5.87
N THR A 107 6.14 -3.63 -7.09
CA THR A 107 5.62 -2.94 -8.29
C THR A 107 4.33 -3.58 -8.74
N VAL A 108 3.36 -2.74 -9.14
CA VAL A 108 1.99 -3.15 -9.38
C VAL A 108 1.39 -2.39 -10.56
N THR A 109 0.68 -3.08 -11.47
CA THR A 109 -0.04 -2.42 -12.58
C THR A 109 -1.54 -2.68 -12.45
N ILE A 110 -2.37 -1.65 -12.63
CA ILE A 110 -3.82 -1.79 -12.59
C ILE A 110 -4.30 -2.17 -14.00
N ASN A 111 -4.68 -3.42 -14.18
CA ASN A 111 -5.29 -3.86 -15.45
C ASN A 111 -6.77 -3.48 -15.46
N GLU A 112 -7.21 -2.73 -16.47
CA GLU A 112 -8.63 -2.56 -16.75
C GLU A 112 -9.18 -3.87 -17.30
N SER A 113 -10.13 -4.47 -16.59
CA SER A 113 -10.95 -5.61 -17.04
C SER A 113 -12.24 -5.14 -17.66
#